data_AF-A0A248L6L6-F1
#
_entry.id   AF-A0A248L6L6-F1
#
_cell.length_a   1.000
_cell.length_b   1.000
_cell.length_c   1.000
_cell.angle_alpha   90.00
_cell.angle_beta   90.00
_cell.angle_gamma   90.00
#
_symmetry.space_group_name_H-M   'P 1'
#
loop_
_entity.id
_entity.type
_entity.pdbx_description
1 polymer ?
#
loop_
_entity_poly.entity_id
_entity_poly.type
_entity_poly.pdbx_seq_one_letter_code
_entity_poly.pdbx_strand_id
1 'polypeptide(L)'
;MKRVNLFKRFLAAAFLLYGGYLAVFEGPDTLSIALILAGITQLTVDLVFPKNDSVDERQRSVQSKSGSTTYALSIVYAFSLLALVHFNLIQHVMTALLIMFSLQMLTYTAMLFLYKRVM
;
A
#
# COMPACT_ATOMS: atom_id res chain seq x y z
N MET A 1 5.90 -22.84 -4.45
CA MET A 1 5.46 -21.71 -3.58
C MET A 1 6.58 -20.96 -2.84
N LYS A 2 7.65 -21.60 -2.30
CA LYS A 2 8.75 -20.87 -1.59
C LYS A 2 9.50 -19.85 -2.47
N ARG A 3 9.84 -20.20 -3.72
CA ARG A 3 10.55 -19.29 -4.66
C ARG A 3 9.79 -18.00 -4.98
N VAL A 4 8.46 -18.06 -5.08
CA VAL A 4 7.62 -16.88 -5.37
C VAL A 4 7.62 -15.89 -4.20
N ASN A 5 7.64 -16.36 -2.94
CA ASN A 5 7.76 -15.45 -1.78
C ASN A 5 9.16 -14.86 -1.65
N LEU A 6 10.19 -15.64 -1.94
CA LEU A 6 11.56 -15.13 -1.94
C LEU A 6 11.70 -14.00 -2.97
N PHE A 7 11.12 -14.19 -4.16
CA PHE A 7 11.07 -13.18 -5.20
C PHE A 7 10.26 -11.94 -4.77
N LYS A 8 9.09 -12.11 -4.15
CA LYS A 8 8.27 -10.99 -3.64
C LYS A 8 8.99 -10.16 -2.57
N ARG A 9 9.72 -10.83 -1.65
CA ARG A 9 10.53 -10.16 -0.62
C ARG A 9 11.74 -9.45 -1.22
N PHE A 10 12.39 -10.08 -2.19
CA PHE A 10 13.50 -9.47 -2.91
C PHE A 10 13.05 -8.23 -3.69
N LEU A 11 11.88 -8.32 -4.34
CA LEU A 11 11.28 -7.20 -5.05
C LEU A 11 10.88 -6.07 -4.10
N ALA A 12 10.31 -6.39 -2.93
CA ALA A 12 10.01 -5.41 -1.90
C ALA A 12 11.27 -4.71 -1.38
N ALA A 13 12.33 -5.48 -1.12
CA ALA A 13 13.62 -4.95 -0.71
C ALA A 13 14.25 -4.08 -1.80
N ALA A 14 14.14 -4.47 -3.07
CA ALA A 14 14.61 -3.67 -4.20
C ALA A 14 13.86 -2.33 -4.29
N PHE A 15 12.54 -2.33 -4.10
CA PHE A 15 11.76 -1.09 -4.07
C PHE A 15 12.10 -0.19 -2.89
N LEU A 16 12.36 -0.75 -1.71
CA LEU A 16 12.80 0.03 -0.55
C LEU A 16 14.21 0.60 -0.71
N LEU A 17 15.14 -0.20 -1.22
CA LEU A 17 16.52 0.24 -1.43
C LEU A 17 16.60 1.29 -2.52
N TYR A 18 15.91 1.08 -3.65
CA TYR A 18 15.92 2.02 -4.76
C TYR A 18 15.12 3.29 -4.44
N GLY A 19 13.93 3.16 -3.85
CA GLY A 19 13.14 4.29 -3.40
C GLY A 19 13.84 5.09 -2.31
N GLY A 20 14.47 4.40 -1.34
CA GLY A 20 15.27 5.04 -0.30
C GLY A 20 16.51 5.74 -0.84
N TYR A 21 17.20 5.12 -1.81
CA TYR A 21 18.32 5.74 -2.51
C TYR A 21 17.90 7.05 -3.19
N LEU A 22 16.84 7.02 -4.00
CA LEU A 22 16.33 8.22 -4.67
C LEU A 22 15.94 9.31 -3.66
N ALA A 23 15.22 8.94 -2.59
CA ALA A 23 14.82 9.89 -1.57
C ALA A 23 16.00 10.56 -0.84
N VAL A 24 17.10 9.83 -0.60
CA VAL A 24 18.28 10.32 0.13
C VAL A 24 19.20 11.16 -0.77
N PHE A 25 19.40 10.75 -2.02
CA PHE A 25 20.39 11.38 -2.90
C PHE A 25 19.81 12.40 -3.88
N GLU A 26 18.57 12.21 -4.32
CA GLU A 26 17.88 13.08 -5.29
C GLU A 26 16.76 13.91 -4.63
N GLY A 27 16.43 13.59 -3.38
CA GLY A 27 15.35 14.20 -2.61
C GLY A 27 14.03 13.42 -2.74
N PRO A 28 13.08 13.62 -1.81
CA PRO A 28 11.82 12.88 -1.81
C PRO A 28 10.92 13.34 -2.96
N ASP A 29 11.07 12.69 -4.11
CA ASP A 29 10.25 12.86 -5.30
C ASP A 29 9.06 11.87 -5.32
N THR A 30 8.15 12.08 -6.28
CA THR A 30 6.96 11.25 -6.44
C THR A 30 7.30 9.77 -6.63
N LEU A 31 8.36 9.46 -7.37
CA LEU A 31 8.73 8.09 -7.69
C LEU A 31 9.37 7.36 -6.50
N SER A 32 10.27 8.03 -5.76
CA SER A 32 10.90 7.50 -4.55
C SER A 32 9.88 7.17 -3.46
N ILE A 33 8.93 8.06 -3.21
CA ILE A 33 7.86 7.84 -2.22
C ILE A 33 6.98 6.64 -2.63
N ALA A 34 6.59 6.56 -3.91
CA ALA A 34 5.78 5.47 -4.41
C ALA A 34 6.49 4.10 -4.28
N LEU A 35 7.78 4.04 -4.58
CA LEU A 35 8.59 2.83 -4.42
C LEU A 35 8.71 2.39 -2.97
N ILE A 36 8.95 3.34 -2.05
CA ILE A 36 9.02 3.05 -0.61
C ILE A 36 7.69 2.46 -0.13
N LEU A 37 6.57 3.08 -0.50
CA LEU A 37 5.24 2.62 -0.10
C LEU A 37 4.89 1.25 -0.67
N ALA A 38 5.23 0.99 -1.94
CA ALA A 38 5.05 -0.31 -2.56
C ALA A 38 5.84 -1.41 -1.80
N GLY A 39 7.09 -1.11 -1.44
CA GLY A 39 7.93 -2.00 -0.64
C GLY A 39 7.38 -2.28 0.76
N ILE A 40 6.96 -1.23 1.49
CA ILE A 40 6.34 -1.36 2.83
C ILE A 40 5.07 -2.20 2.76
N THR A 41 4.21 -1.95 1.77
CA THR A 41 2.93 -2.65 1.64
C THR A 41 3.16 -4.14 1.38
N GLN A 42 4.08 -4.47 0.47
CA GLN A 42 4.43 -5.85 0.16
C GLN A 42 4.99 -6.59 1.39
N LEU A 43 5.86 -5.96 2.17
CA LEU A 43 6.37 -6.55 3.42
C LEU A 43 5.25 -6.75 4.45
N THR A 44 4.31 -5.80 4.52
CA THR A 44 3.22 -5.85 5.48
C THR A 44 2.24 -6.99 5.18
N VAL A 45 1.89 -7.18 3.90
CA VAL A 45 1.06 -8.32 3.48
C VAL A 45 1.73 -9.65 3.86
N ASP A 46 3.04 -9.76 3.66
CA ASP A 46 3.86 -10.92 4.04
C ASP A 46 3.93 -11.17 5.56
N LEU A 47 3.87 -10.11 6.38
CA LEU A 47 3.84 -10.18 7.85
C LEU A 47 2.46 -10.54 8.40
N VAL A 48 1.40 -10.03 7.79
CA VAL A 48 0.02 -10.28 8.22
C VAL A 48 -0.37 -11.73 7.91
N PHE A 49 0.07 -12.28 6.79
CA PHE A 49 -0.22 -13.67 6.36
C PHE A 49 1.07 -14.51 6.25
N PRO A 50 1.66 -14.93 7.39
CA PRO A 50 2.81 -15.82 7.38
C PRO A 50 2.40 -17.19 6.82
N LYS A 51 3.24 -17.70 5.92
CA LYS A 51 2.98 -18.89 5.09
C LYS A 51 2.84 -20.23 5.84
N ASN A 52 3.06 -20.24 7.15
CA ASN A 52 2.94 -21.43 7.99
C ASN A 52 1.51 -21.67 8.48
N ASP A 53 0.65 -20.67 8.39
CA ASP A 53 -0.77 -20.88 8.59
C ASP A 53 -1.32 -21.51 7.31
N SER A 54 -2.07 -22.61 7.42
CA SER A 54 -2.93 -23.06 6.35
C SER A 54 -3.73 -21.85 5.84
N VAL A 55 -3.99 -21.79 4.53
CA VAL A 55 -4.90 -20.78 3.96
C VAL A 55 -6.30 -21.12 4.45
N ASP A 56 -6.54 -20.86 5.73
CA ASP A 56 -7.80 -21.05 6.40
C ASP A 56 -8.77 -20.03 5.81
N GLU A 57 -10.04 -20.42 5.74
CA GLU A 57 -11.14 -19.54 5.29
C GLU A 57 -11.12 -18.18 6.02
N ARG A 58 -10.57 -18.15 7.24
CA ARG A 58 -10.33 -16.94 8.03
C ARG A 58 -9.35 -15.95 7.40
N GLN A 59 -8.24 -16.41 6.78
CA GLN A 59 -7.32 -15.51 6.08
C GLN A 59 -7.98 -14.92 4.82
N ARG A 60 -8.74 -15.75 4.09
CA ARG A 60 -9.49 -15.28 2.91
C ARG A 60 -10.57 -14.27 3.28
N SER A 61 -11.29 -14.48 4.38
CA SER A 61 -12.31 -13.55 4.84
C SER A 61 -11.71 -12.22 5.29
N VAL A 62 -10.57 -12.24 6.00
CA VAL A 62 -9.83 -11.02 6.39
C VAL A 62 -9.32 -10.26 5.16
N GLN A 63 -8.75 -10.94 4.16
CA GLN A 63 -8.32 -10.30 2.90
C GLN A 63 -9.49 -9.71 2.11
N SER A 64 -10.59 -10.46 1.99
CA SER A 64 -11.77 -9.99 1.26
C SER A 64 -12.42 -8.79 1.95
N LYS A 65 -12.51 -8.80 3.29
CA LYS A 65 -13.14 -7.73 4.07
C LYS A 65 -12.27 -6.48 4.12
N SER A 66 -10.97 -6.63 4.36
CA SER A 66 -10.00 -5.52 4.27
C SER A 66 -9.96 -4.91 2.87
N GLY A 67 -9.93 -5.73 1.81
CA GLY A 67 -9.97 -5.27 0.42
C GLY A 67 -11.26 -4.50 0.11
N SER A 68 -12.42 -5.03 0.51
CA SER A 68 -13.71 -4.37 0.31
C SER A 68 -13.82 -3.02 1.04
N THR A 69 -13.42 -2.96 2.31
CA THR A 69 -13.46 -1.70 3.09
C THR A 69 -12.47 -0.68 2.53
N THR A 70 -11.28 -1.13 2.12
CA THR A 70 -10.30 -0.24 1.47
C THR A 70 -10.81 0.26 0.13
N TYR A 71 -11.49 -0.58 -0.66
CA TYR A 71 -12.09 -0.16 -1.91
C TYR A 71 -13.19 0.88 -1.71
N ALA A 72 -14.06 0.70 -0.72
CA ALA A 72 -15.09 1.69 -0.40
C ALA A 72 -14.48 3.03 0.01
N LEU A 73 -13.45 3.01 0.86
CA LEU A 73 -12.72 4.22 1.21
C LEU A 73 -12.00 4.82 -0.02
N SER A 74 -11.57 4.00 -0.97
CA SER A 74 -10.91 4.46 -2.21
C SER A 74 -11.72 5.38 -3.08
N ILE A 75 -13.02 5.12 -3.12
CA ILE A 75 -13.96 5.99 -3.80
C ILE A 75 -14.02 7.34 -3.07
N VAL A 76 -14.07 7.35 -1.73
CA VAL A 76 -14.15 8.58 -0.93
C VAL A 76 -12.94 9.48 -1.15
N TYR A 77 -11.71 8.97 -0.97
CA TYR A 77 -10.54 9.83 -1.18
C TYR A 77 -10.29 10.18 -2.65
N ALA A 78 -10.70 9.35 -3.62
CA ALA A 78 -10.67 9.75 -5.02
C ALA A 78 -11.53 11.00 -5.28
N PHE A 79 -12.77 11.02 -4.78
CA PHE A 79 -13.64 12.21 -4.88
C PHE A 79 -13.09 13.41 -4.12
N SER A 80 -12.56 13.22 -2.91
CA SER A 80 -11.94 14.31 -2.14
C SER A 80 -10.73 14.91 -2.87
N LEU A 81 -9.85 14.07 -3.43
CA LEU A 81 -8.67 14.54 -4.18
C LEU A 81 -9.06 15.23 -5.49
N LEU A 82 -10.08 14.74 -6.16
CA LEU A 82 -10.59 15.36 -7.39
C LEU A 82 -11.18 16.75 -7.08
N ALA A 83 -11.88 16.91 -5.95
CA ALA A 83 -12.31 18.21 -5.46
C ALA A 83 -11.12 19.12 -5.11
N LEU A 84 -10.10 18.61 -4.41
CA LEU A 84 -8.90 19.38 -4.06
C LEU A 84 -8.12 19.86 -5.29
N VAL A 85 -8.03 19.05 -6.34
CA VAL A 85 -7.46 19.46 -7.64
C VAL A 85 -8.36 20.48 -8.32
N HIS A 86 -9.68 20.27 -8.33
CA HIS A 86 -10.64 21.19 -8.95
C HIS A 86 -10.60 22.59 -8.32
N PHE A 87 -10.44 22.69 -7.00
CA PHE A 87 -10.29 23.96 -6.29
C PHE A 87 -8.86 24.54 -6.32
N ASN A 88 -7.95 23.97 -7.11
CA ASN A 88 -6.53 24.34 -7.16
C ASN A 88 -5.80 24.32 -5.80
N LEU A 89 -6.33 23.57 -4.81
CA LEU A 89 -5.64 23.33 -3.53
C LEU A 89 -4.46 22.38 -3.71
N ILE A 90 -4.57 21.45 -4.68
CA ILE A 90 -3.45 20.64 -5.16
C ILE A 90 -3.19 21.03 -6.61
N GLN A 91 -2.09 21.72 -6.86
CA GLN A 91 -1.77 22.29 -8.18
C GLN A 91 -1.33 21.24 -9.20
N HIS A 92 -0.85 20.08 -8.74
CA HIS A 92 -0.30 19.04 -9.60
C HIS A 92 -1.08 17.74 -9.47
N VAL A 93 -1.63 17.28 -10.60
CA VAL A 93 -2.37 16.01 -10.69
C VAL A 93 -1.50 14.83 -10.25
N MET A 94 -0.19 14.85 -10.55
CA MET A 94 0.74 13.82 -10.09
C MET A 94 0.85 13.74 -8.58
N THR A 95 0.85 14.88 -7.89
CA THR A 95 0.85 14.92 -6.42
C THR A 95 -0.46 14.37 -5.87
N ALA A 96 -1.60 14.70 -6.48
CA ALA A 96 -2.89 14.14 -6.07
C ALA A 96 -2.95 12.63 -6.25
N LEU A 97 -2.44 12.10 -7.37
CA LEU A 97 -2.36 10.66 -7.61
C LEU A 97 -1.43 9.97 -6.61
N LEU A 98 -0.28 10.57 -6.28
CA LEU A 98 0.61 10.04 -5.25
C LEU A 98 -0.08 9.98 -3.89
N ILE A 99 -0.76 11.05 -3.49
CA ILE A 99 -1.51 11.09 -2.23
C ILE A 99 -2.57 9.98 -2.24
N MET A 100 -3.28 9.79 -3.35
CA MET A 100 -4.27 8.72 -3.50
C MET A 100 -3.65 7.33 -3.32
N PHE A 101 -2.55 7.06 -4.02
CA PHE A 101 -1.83 5.79 -3.92
C PHE A 101 -1.30 5.55 -2.51
N SER A 102 -0.77 6.58 -1.86
CA SER A 102 -0.23 6.51 -0.51
C SER A 102 -1.32 6.21 0.52
N LEU A 103 -2.45 6.92 0.43
CA LEU A 103 -3.62 6.68 1.26
C LEU A 103 -4.16 5.27 1.04
N GLN A 104 -4.24 4.79 -0.20
CA GLN A 104 -4.72 3.45 -0.52
C GLN A 104 -3.83 2.37 0.11
N MET A 105 -2.51 2.49 -0.05
CA MET A 105 -1.54 1.53 0.46
C MET A 105 -1.52 1.48 1.99
N LEU A 106 -1.59 2.64 2.64
CA LEU A 106 -1.66 2.75 4.11
C LEU A 106 -3.00 2.24 4.65
N THR A 107 -4.12 2.61 4.02
CA THR A 107 -5.47 2.18 4.44
C THR A 107 -5.63 0.68 4.31
N TYR A 108 -5.16 0.09 3.21
CA TYR A 108 -5.18 -1.36 3.03
C TYR A 108 -4.39 -2.08 4.12
N THR A 109 -3.17 -1.60 4.37
CA THR A 109 -2.28 -2.12 5.41
C THR A 109 -2.92 -2.01 6.80
N ALA A 110 -3.51 -0.86 7.14
CA ALA A 110 -4.18 -0.63 8.40
C ALA A 110 -5.39 -1.57 8.57
N MET A 111 -6.22 -1.73 7.54
CA MET A 111 -7.37 -2.63 7.55
C MET A 111 -6.97 -4.09 7.72
N LEU A 112 -5.88 -4.51 7.08
CA LEU A 112 -5.32 -5.85 7.26
C LEU A 112 -4.95 -6.14 8.73
N PHE A 113 -4.27 -5.20 9.40
CA PHE A 113 -3.95 -5.33 10.82
C PHE A 113 -5.19 -5.30 11.72
N LEU A 114 -6.13 -4.40 11.43
CA LEU A 114 -7.37 -4.25 12.20
C LEU A 114 -8.20 -5.54 12.16
N TYR A 115 -8.50 -6.05 10.97
CA TYR A 115 -9.31 -7.26 10.83
C TYR A 115 -8.58 -8.51 11.34
N LYS A 116 -7.24 -8.58 11.26
CA LYS A 116 -6.47 -9.66 11.90
C LYS A 116 -6.56 -9.65 13.43
N ARG A 117 -6.62 -8.47 14.07
CA ARG A 117 -6.75 -8.38 15.54
C ARG A 117 -8.17 -8.63 16.04
N VAL A 118 -9.17 -8.21 15.27
CA VAL A 118 -10.58 -8.27 15.67
C VAL A 118 -11.19 -9.65 15.42
N MET A 119 -10.77 -10.35 14.35
CA MET A 119 -11.25 -11.69 14.04
C MET A 119 -10.45 -12.75 14.75
#